data_AF-A0A507E6C1-F1
#
_entry.id   AF-A0A507E6C1-F1
#
_cell.length_a   1.000
_cell.length_b   1.000
_cell.length_c   1.000
_cell.angle_alpha   90.00
_cell.angle_beta   90.00
_cell.angle_gamma   90.00
#
_symmetry.space_group_name_H-M   'P 1'
#
loop_
_entity.id
_entity.type
_entity.pdbx_description
1 polymer ?
#
loop_
_entity_poly.entity_id
_entity_poly.type
_entity_poly.pdbx_seq_one_letter_code
_entity_poly.pdbx_strand_id
1 'polypeptide(L)' 'MTAADQTSGCQLSKLVQYKCKLGNDQIVCKPLARWFLRCPDRPTVEV' A
#
# COMPACT_ATOMS: atom_id res chain seq x y z
N MET A 1 -32.06 15.43 -0.25
CA MET A 1 -31.05 14.54 -0.87
C MET A 1 -30.00 15.41 -1.51
N THR A 2 -28.84 15.55 -0.90
CA THR A 2 -27.67 16.14 -1.56
C THR A 2 -26.42 15.58 -0.88
N ALA A 3 -25.87 14.54 -1.50
CA ALA A 3 -24.58 13.97 -1.18
C ALA A 3 -23.51 14.92 -1.75
N ALA A 4 -22.89 15.71 -0.88
CA ALA A 4 -21.75 16.55 -1.22
C ALA A 4 -20.61 16.28 -0.24
N ASP A 5 -19.56 15.66 -0.78
CA ASP A 5 -18.14 15.90 -0.48
C ASP A 5 -17.61 15.69 0.96
N GLN A 6 -17.31 14.43 1.28
CA GLN A 6 -16.39 14.04 2.35
C GLN A 6 -15.34 13.07 1.80
N THR A 7 -14.60 13.48 0.76
CA THR A 7 -13.34 12.83 0.35
C THR A 7 -12.14 13.50 1.03
N SER A 8 -12.37 14.09 2.20
CA SER A 8 -11.43 14.93 2.94
C SER A 8 -10.66 14.06 3.93
N GLY A 9 -9.44 13.65 3.56
CA GLY A 9 -8.48 13.06 4.52
C GLY A 9 -7.93 11.68 4.16
N CYS A 10 -8.40 11.03 3.10
CA CYS A 10 -7.77 9.80 2.63
C CYS A 10 -6.47 10.11 1.89
N GLN A 11 -5.35 9.53 2.34
CA GLN A 11 -4.04 9.65 1.70
C GLN A 11 -3.64 8.32 1.05
N LEU A 12 -3.27 8.38 -0.23
CA LEU A 12 -2.62 7.27 -0.91
C LEU A 12 -1.15 7.21 -0.47
N SER A 13 -0.72 6.04 -0.02
CA SER A 13 0.63 5.81 0.47
C SER A 13 1.26 4.62 -0.26
N LYS A 14 2.49 4.81 -0.73
CA LYS A 14 3.27 3.77 -1.41
C LYS A 14 4.21 3.12 -0.41
N LEU A 15 4.21 1.79 -0.37
CA LEU A 15 5.18 1.02 0.39
C LEU A 15 5.85 0.02 -0.54
N VAL A 16 7.17 -0.03 -0.49
CA VAL A 16 7.96 -0.99 -1.27
C VAL A 16 8.34 -2.14 -0.34
N GLN A 17 7.82 -3.33 -0.63
CA GLN A 17 8.25 -4.56 0.01
C GLN A 17 9.29 -5.25 -0.87
N TYR A 18 10.15 -6.07 -0.30
CA TYR A 18 11.09 -6.89 -1.07
C TYR A 18 10.74 -8.35 -0.88
N LYS A 19 10.41 -9.03 -1.98
CA LYS A 19 10.22 -10.48 -1.98
C LYS A 19 11.56 -11.13 -2.30
N CYS A 20 12.15 -11.74 -1.29
CA CYS A 20 13.43 -12.42 -1.41
C CYS A 20 13.24 -13.93 -1.61
N LYS A 21 14.09 -14.53 -2.43
CA LYS A 21 14.21 -15.98 -2.58
C LYS A 21 15.69 -16.35 -2.47
N LEU A 22 15.96 -17.44 -1.76
CA LEU A 22 17.27 -18.08 -1.77
C LEU A 22 17.40 -18.84 -3.09
N GLY A 23 18.37 -18.44 -3.92
CA GLY A 23 18.83 -19.22 -5.07
C GLY A 23 20.00 -20.11 -4.68
N ASN A 24 20.68 -20.69 -5.68
CA ASN A 24 21.74 -21.69 -5.44
C ASN A 24 22.81 -21.22 -4.42
N ASP A 25 23.28 -19.97 -4.48
CA ASP A 25 24.27 -19.40 -3.53
C ASP A 25 24.05 -17.91 -3.23
N GLN A 26 22.89 -17.35 -3.58
CA GLN A 26 22.61 -15.93 -3.38
C GLN A 26 21.15 -15.67 -3.03
N ILE A 27 20.93 -14.63 -2.23
CA ILE A 27 19.60 -14.10 -1.96
C ILE A 27 19.25 -13.09 -3.06
N VAL A 28 18.19 -13.37 -3.83
CA VAL A 28 17.67 -12.44 -4.83
C VAL A 28 16.38 -11.83 -4.31
N CYS A 29 16.40 -10.51 -4.11
CA CYS A 29 15.24 -9.74 -3.69
C CYS A 29 14.68 -8.93 -4.86
N LYS A 30 13.38 -9.09 -5.14
CA LYS A 30 12.68 -8.27 -6.13
C LYS A 30 11.75 -7.27 -5.42
N PRO A 31 11.77 -5.99 -5.80
CA PRO A 31 10.87 -5.01 -5.21
C PRO A 31 9.42 -5.30 -5.64
N LEU A 32 8.51 -5.12 -4.70
CA LEU A 32 7.07 -5.24 -4.86
C LEU A 32 6.45 -3.96 -4.34
N ALA A 33 6.06 -3.08 -5.26
CA ALA A 33 5.34 -1.87 -4.90
C ALA A 33 3.91 -2.23 -4.50
N ARG A 34 3.48 -1.72 -3.35
CA ARG A 34 2.13 -1.85 -2.81
C ARG A 34 1.57 -0.47 -2.54
N TRP A 35 0.30 -0.28 -2.85
CA TRP A 35 -0.42 0.97 -2.61
C TRP A 35 -1.45 0.76 -1.52
N PHE A 36 -1.52 1.72 -0.62
CA PHE A 36 -2.40 1.67 0.53
C PHE A 36 -3.18 2.94 0.64
N LEU A 37 -4.49 2.81 0.82
CA LEU A 37 -5.37 3.92 1.15
C LEU A 37 -5.47 4.03 2.67
N ARG A 38 -5.06 5.18 3.22
CA ARG A 38 -5.16 5.50 4.63
C ARG A 38 -6.20 6.59 4.81
N CYS A 39 -7.25 6.34 5.58
CA CYS A 39 -8.24 7.34 5.93
C CYS A 39 -8.33 7.45 7.46
N PRO A 40 -8.59 8.64 8.02
CA PRO A 40 -8.84 8.79 9.45
C PRO A 40 -9.93 7.83 9.93
N ASP A 41 -9.70 7.22 11.10
CA ASP A 41 -10.64 6.31 11.77
C ASP A 41 -11.09 5.08 10.95
N ARG A 42 -10.34 4.74 9.89
CA ARG A 42 -10.60 3.54 9.08
C ARG A 42 -9.36 2.65 9.01
N PRO A 43 -9.55 1.32 8.91
CA PRO A 43 -8.45 0.42 8.59
C PRO A 43 -7.73 0.87 7.31
N THR A 44 -6.41 0.71 7.30
CA THR A 44 -5.63 0.86 6.07
C THR A 44 -5.96 -0.30 5.14
N VAL A 45 -6.25 0.01 3.87
CA VAL A 45 -6.63 -0.99 2.86
C VAL A 45 -5.60 -0.99 1.73
N GLU A 46 -5.17 -2.17 1.29
CA GLU A 46 -4.36 -2.34 0.09
C GLU A 46 -5.26 -2.21 -1.16
N VAL A 47 -4.81 -1.42 -2.14
CA VAL A 47 -5.55 -1.12 -3.38
C VAL A 47 -4.75 -1.46 -4.64
#